data_AF-A0A958GVP1-F1
#
_entry.id   AF-A0A958GVP1-F1
#
_cell.length_a   1.000
_cell.length_b   1.000
_cell.length_c   1.000
_cell.angle_alpha   90.00
_cell.angle_beta   90.00
_cell.angle_gamma   90.00
#
_symmetry.space_group_name_H-M   'P 1'
#
loop_
_entity.id
_entity.type
_entity.pdbx_description
1 polymer ?
#
loop_
_entity_poly.entity_id
_entity_poly.type
_entity_poly.pdbx_seq_one_letter_code
_entity_poly.pdbx_strand_id
1 'polypeptide(L)'
;MSDYKPISCAASDQLEAAIVTGKALRLRLKETVAEPSRTLDVDPLDIEVESGAEFLRYRIRASGLETRVRLDRIRDFEVMEGHTA
;
A
#
# COMPACT_ATOMS: atom_id res chain seq x y z
N MET A 1 10.77 -23.39 7.14
CA MET A 1 10.31 -23.13 5.77
C MET A 1 9.43 -21.89 5.83
N SER A 2 10.02 -20.71 5.73
CA SER A 2 9.28 -19.44 5.67
C SER A 2 9.45 -18.89 4.26
N ASP A 3 8.40 -19.02 3.45
CA ASP A 3 8.31 -18.47 2.08
C ASP A 3 8.04 -16.96 2.13
N TYR A 4 8.73 -16.26 3.02
CA TYR A 4 8.60 -14.81 3.14
C TYR A 4 9.60 -14.18 2.18
N LYS A 5 9.09 -13.75 1.02
CA LYS A 5 9.80 -12.82 0.15
C LYS A 5 9.51 -11.42 0.67
N PRO A 6 10.45 -10.76 1.38
CA PRO A 6 10.28 -9.35 1.67
C PRO A 6 10.06 -8.61 0.35
N ILE A 7 9.15 -7.65 0.36
CA ILE A 7 9.17 -6.59 -0.65
C ILE A 7 10.61 -6.05 -0.74
N SER A 8 11.08 -5.72 -1.94
CA SER A 8 12.41 -5.12 -2.09
C SER A 8 12.56 -3.98 -1.08
N CYS A 9 13.70 -3.91 -0.38
CA CYS A 9 13.94 -2.88 0.64
C CYS A 9 13.60 -1.46 0.15
N ALA A 10 13.83 -1.19 -1.14
CA ALA A 10 13.47 0.07 -1.81
C ALA A 10 11.95 0.36 -1.89
N ALA A 11 11.10 -0.66 -1.89
CA ALA A 11 9.64 -0.51 -1.87
C ALA A 11 9.12 -0.25 -0.44
N SER A 12 9.73 -0.88 0.58
CA SER A 12 9.44 -0.57 1.99
C SER A 12 9.81 0.87 2.30
N ASP A 13 11.03 1.29 1.94
CA ASP A 13 11.56 2.63 2.22
C ASP A 13 10.68 3.74 1.59
N GLN A 14 10.17 3.51 0.38
CA GLN A 14 9.23 4.43 -0.28
C GLN A 14 7.85 4.49 0.39
N LEU A 15 7.33 3.38 0.90
CA LEU A 15 6.07 3.37 1.65
C LEU A 15 6.25 4.10 2.99
N GLU A 16 7.32 3.81 3.71
CA GLU A 16 7.68 4.49 4.96
C GLU A 16 7.85 5.99 4.74
N ALA A 17 8.56 6.39 3.68
CA ALA A 17 8.69 7.78 3.30
C ALA A 17 7.33 8.42 2.96
N ALA A 18 6.44 7.73 2.24
CA ALA A 18 5.11 8.22 1.92
C ALA A 18 4.23 8.39 3.19
N ILE A 19 4.33 7.48 4.14
CA ILE A 19 3.66 7.56 5.46
C ILE A 19 4.17 8.78 6.22
N VAL A 20 5.50 8.91 6.39
CA VAL A 20 6.13 10.01 7.13
C VAL A 20 5.84 11.36 6.50
N THR A 21 5.84 11.44 5.16
CA THR A 21 5.56 12.69 4.43
C THR A 21 4.07 12.96 4.22
N GLY A 22 3.19 12.02 4.56
CA GLY A 22 1.76 12.11 4.32
C GLY A 22 1.40 12.19 2.83
N LYS A 23 2.25 11.66 1.94
CA LYS A 23 1.98 11.66 0.50
C LYS A 23 0.99 10.55 0.17
N ALA A 24 -0.06 10.90 -0.57
CA ALA A 24 -1.04 9.94 -1.02
C ALA A 24 -0.43 8.95 -2.03
N LEU A 25 -0.95 7.73 -2.06
CA LEU A 25 -0.50 6.64 -2.91
C LEU A 25 -1.62 6.19 -3.85
N ARG A 26 -1.22 5.77 -5.04
CA ARG A 26 -2.06 5.00 -5.96
C ARG A 26 -1.60 3.56 -5.91
N LEU A 27 -2.38 2.70 -5.25
CA LEU A 27 -2.09 1.27 -5.15
C LEU A 27 -2.69 0.52 -6.33
N ARG A 28 -1.92 -0.40 -6.92
CA ARG A 28 -2.42 -1.41 -7.86
C ARG A 28 -2.39 -2.75 -7.16
N LEU A 29 -3.55 -3.34 -6.91
CA LEU A 29 -3.64 -4.66 -6.25
C LEU A 29 -3.49 -5.79 -7.27
N LYS A 30 -2.92 -6.92 -6.84
CA LYS A 30 -2.89 -8.14 -7.64
C LYS A 30 -4.31 -8.62 -7.91
N GLU A 31 -4.56 -9.07 -9.13
CA GLU A 31 -5.84 -9.70 -9.50
C GLU A 31 -6.08 -10.92 -8.62
N THR A 32 -7.27 -11.00 -8.05
CA THR A 32 -7.77 -12.22 -7.45
C THR A 32 -9.02 -12.65 -8.20
N VAL A 33 -9.33 -13.94 -8.19
CA VAL A 33 -10.52 -14.48 -8.87
C VAL A 33 -11.83 -13.77 -8.43
N ALA A 34 -11.83 -13.14 -7.25
CA ALA A 34 -12.97 -12.41 -6.71
C ALA A 34 -12.97 -10.90 -7.05
N GLU A 35 -11.82 -10.31 -7.41
CA GLU A 35 -11.70 -8.87 -7.65
C GLU A 35 -10.77 -8.59 -8.84
N PRO A 36 -11.29 -8.07 -9.96
CA PRO A 36 -10.45 -7.64 -11.08
C PRO A 36 -9.52 -6.53 -10.64
N SER A 37 -8.38 -6.38 -11.33
CA SER A 37 -7.30 -5.44 -10.98
C SER A 37 -7.86 -4.08 -10.61
N ARG A 38 -7.83 -3.75 -9.31
CA ARG A 38 -8.34 -2.49 -8.78
C ARG A 38 -7.17 -1.57 -8.47
N THR A 39 -7.25 -0.37 -9.03
CA THR A 39 -6.41 0.76 -8.65
C THR A 39 -7.15 1.54 -7.55
N LEU A 40 -6.46 1.86 -6.46
CA LEU A 40 -7.02 2.57 -5.32
C LEU A 40 -6.17 3.80 -4.99
N ASP A 41 -6.82 4.95 -4.88
CA ASP A 41 -6.21 6.19 -4.41
C ASP A 41 -6.40 6.28 -2.89
N VAL A 42 -5.28 6.25 -2.15
CA VAL A 42 -5.28 6.07 -0.70
C VAL A 42 -4.32 7.03 0.00
N ASP A 43 -4.62 7.38 1.25
CA ASP A 43 -3.65 7.99 2.15
C ASP A 43 -3.00 6.86 2.97
N PRO A 44 -1.68 6.63 2.86
CA PRO A 44 -1.02 5.63 3.70
C PRO A 44 -0.99 6.13 5.15
N LEU A 45 -1.28 5.23 6.08
CA LEU A 45 -1.36 5.56 7.50
C LEU A 45 -0.21 4.95 8.29
N ASP A 46 0.05 3.66 8.08
CA ASP A 46 1.07 2.91 8.84
C ASP A 46 1.38 1.55 8.17
N ILE A 47 2.49 0.92 8.54
CA ILE A 47 2.79 -0.48 8.20
C ILE A 47 2.77 -1.32 9.47
N GLU A 48 1.88 -2.31 9.50
CA GLU A 48 1.73 -3.23 10.62
C GLU A 48 2.27 -4.62 10.27
N VAL A 49 2.89 -5.29 11.25
CA VAL A 49 3.27 -6.70 11.15
C VAL A 49 2.35 -7.53 12.02
N GLU A 50 1.57 -8.41 11.42
CA GLU A 50 0.63 -9.30 12.12
C GLU A 50 0.84 -10.75 11.64
N SER A 51 1.05 -11.68 12.59
CA SER A 51 1.24 -13.11 12.30
C SER A 51 2.33 -13.42 11.25
N GLY A 52 3.42 -12.63 11.23
CA GLY A 52 4.53 -12.81 10.30
C GLY A 52 4.26 -12.32 8.86
N ALA A 53 3.20 -11.53 8.65
CA ALA A 53 2.92 -10.85 7.41
C ALA A 53 2.81 -9.34 7.63
N GLU A 54 3.20 -8.56 6.62
CA GLU A 54 3.12 -7.10 6.65
C GLU A 54 1.86 -6.60 5.95
N PHE A 55 1.27 -5.56 6.52
CA PHE A 55 0.05 -4.93 6.07
C PHE A 55 0.25 -3.41 5.98
N LEU A 56 -0.12 -2.82 4.84
CA LEU A 56 -0.29 -1.38 4.74
C LEU A 56 -1.67 -1.01 5.25
N ARG A 57 -1.72 -0.21 6.31
CA ARG A 57 -2.94 0.52 6.70
C ARG A 57 -3.05 1.77 5.85
N TYR A 58 -4.24 2.01 5.32
CA TYR A 58 -4.50 3.16 4.48
C TYR A 58 -5.95 3.61 4.60
N ARG A 59 -6.20 4.86 4.24
CA ARG A 59 -7.54 5.43 4.11
C ARG A 59 -7.87 5.62 2.63
N ILE A 60 -8.99 5.08 2.18
CA ILE A 60 -9.46 5.24 0.80
C ILE A 60 -9.91 6.70 0.63
N ARG A 61 -9.29 7.46 -0.27
CA ARG A 61 -9.62 8.90 -0.43
C ARG A 61 -11.04 9.15 -0.91
N ALA A 62 -11.58 8.26 -1.74
CA ALA A 62 -12.92 8.38 -2.29
C ALA A 62 -14.04 8.20 -1.24
N SER A 63 -13.82 7.37 -0.22
CA SER A 63 -14.85 7.02 0.77
C SER A 63 -14.51 7.45 2.19
N GLY A 64 -13.24 7.80 2.47
CA GLY A 64 -12.73 8.04 3.81
C GLY A 64 -12.59 6.78 4.67
N LEU A 65 -12.88 5.59 4.12
CA LEU A 65 -12.82 4.34 4.87
C LEU A 65 -11.37 3.92 5.12
N GLU A 66 -11.06 3.65 6.38
CA GLU A 66 -9.78 3.07 6.79
C GLU A 66 -9.84 1.56 6.68
N THR A 67 -8.83 0.98 6.04
CA THR A 67 -8.69 -0.45 5.88
C THR A 67 -7.21 -0.82 5.77
N ARG A 68 -6.93 -2.11 5.60
CA ARG A 68 -5.57 -2.61 5.43
C ARG A 68 -5.47 -3.63 4.31
N VAL A 69 -4.33 -3.66 3.64
CA VAL A 69 -4.00 -4.68 2.63
C VAL A 69 -2.64 -5.29 2.93
N ARG A 70 -2.50 -6.59 2.70
CA ARG A 70 -1.20 -7.26 2.77
C ARG A 70 -0.27 -6.70 1.71
N LEU A 71 0.98 -6.41 2.09
CA LEU A 71 1.98 -5.89 1.15
C LEU A 71 2.23 -6.86 -0.01
N ASP A 72 2.16 -8.18 0.23
CA ASP A 72 2.31 -9.18 -0.85
C ASP A 72 1.18 -9.10 -1.90
N ARG A 73 0.02 -8.53 -1.56
CA ARG A 73 -1.10 -8.35 -2.49
C ARG A 73 -1.02 -7.05 -3.29
N ILE A 74 -0.08 -6.18 -2.98
CA ILE A 74 0.20 -4.99 -3.77
C ILE A 74 1.06 -5.43 -4.96
N ARG A 75 0.55 -5.22 -6.17
CA ARG A 75 1.29 -5.48 -7.40
C ARG A 75 2.33 -4.39 -7.64
N ASP A 76 1.91 -3.14 -7.45
CA ASP A 76 2.69 -1.94 -7.72
C ASP A 76 2.04 -0.75 -7.01
N PHE A 77 2.79 0.31 -6.75
CA PHE A 77 2.24 1.56 -6.23
C PHE A 77 2.99 2.77 -6.77
N GLU A 78 2.29 3.89 -6.85
CA GLU A 78 2.86 5.16 -7.29
C GLU A 78 2.55 6.24 -6.24
N VAL A 79 3.55 7.05 -5.89
CA VAL A 79 3.34 8.23 -5.07
C VAL A 79 2.59 9.26 -5.90
N MET A 80 1.43 9.69 -5.42
CA MET A 80 0.68 10.75 -6.05
C MET A 80 1.29 12.08 -5.61
N GLU A 81 2.29 12.53 -6.36
CA GLU A 81 2.83 13.87 -6.19
C GLU A 81 1.72 14.86 -6.55
N GLY A 82 1.16 15.52 -5.53
CA GLY A 82 0.35 16.71 -5.74
C GLY A 82 1.25 17.75 -6.40
N HIS A 83 1.14 17.91 -7.71
CA HIS A 83 1.70 19.03 -8.43
C HIS A 83 1.14 20.29 -7.76
N THR A 84 1.95 20.89 -6.90
CA THR A 84 1.64 22.19 -6.32
C THR A 84 1.95 23.17 -7.45
N ALA A 85 0.92 23.51 -8.22
CA ALA A 85 0.91 24.68 -9.07
C ALA A 85 0.13 25.80 -8.38
#